data_AF-A0A967HN59-F1
#
_entry.id   AF-A0A967HN59-F1
#
_cell.length_a   1.000
_cell.length_b   1.000
_cell.length_c   1.000
_cell.angle_alpha   90.00
_cell.angle_beta   90.00
_cell.angle_gamma   90.00
#
_symmetry.space_group_name_H-M   'P 1'
#
loop_
_entity.id
_entity.type
_entity.pdbx_description
1 polymer ?
#
loop_
_entity_poly.entity_id
_entity_poly.type
_entity_poly.pdbx_seq_one_letter_code
_entity_poly.pdbx_strand_id
1 'polypeptide(L)' 'GLIRIDPKTGRTTNPKYFAGGDAVNGGATVVEAVRAGKRAARGIERQLRSDVR' A
#
# COMPACT_ATOMS: atom_id res chain seq x y z
N GLY A 1 -1.04 14.39 -8.31
CA GLY A 1 -2.30 13.62 -8.39
C GLY A 1 -2.19 12.28 -7.70
N LEU A 2 -1.12 11.52 -7.94
CA LEU A 2 -0.95 10.18 -7.37
C LEU A 2 -0.39 10.20 -5.95
N ILE A 3 -0.76 9.20 -5.15
CA ILE A 3 -0.31 9.01 -3.79
C ILE A 3 1.09 8.39 -3.79
N ARG A 4 2.03 9.04 -3.09
CA ARG A 4 3.38 8.49 -2.88
C ARG A 4 3.34 7.40 -1.81
N ILE A 5 3.96 6.27 -2.12
CA ILE A 5 4.09 5.13 -1.21
C ILE A 5 5.53 4.62 -1.14
N ASP A 6 5.85 3.90 -0.07
CA ASP A 6 6.94 2.94 -0.07
C ASP A 6 6.57 1.73 -0.96
N PRO A 7 7.36 1.44 -2.02
CA PRO A 7 7.05 0.39 -2.97
C PRO A 7 7.10 -1.02 -2.39
N LYS A 8 7.68 -1.23 -1.20
CA LYS A 8 7.72 -2.54 -0.52
C LYS A 8 6.51 -2.78 0.39
N THR A 9 5.99 -1.72 0.99
CA THR A 9 4.95 -1.84 2.03
C THR A 9 3.60 -1.30 1.61
N GLY A 10 3.54 -0.41 0.62
CA GLY A 10 2.32 0.34 0.28
C GLY A 10 2.02 1.49 1.24
N ARG A 11 2.88 1.75 2.23
CA ARG A 11 2.68 2.82 3.22
C ARG A 11 2.90 4.18 2.59
N THR A 12 2.02 5.14 2.88
CA THR A 12 2.18 6.52 2.44
C THR A 12 3.22 7.27 3.29
N THR A 13 3.38 8.58 3.05
CA THR A 13 4.15 9.45 3.95
C THR A 13 3.51 9.56 5.34
N ASN A 14 2.20 9.36 5.45
CA ASN A 14 1.53 9.23 6.74
C ASN A 14 1.62 7.76 7.22
N PRO A 15 2.19 7.49 8.41
CA PRO A 15 2.42 6.13 8.89
C PRO A 15 1.13 5.34 9.18
N LYS A 16 -0.03 6.00 9.27
CA LYS A 16 -1.33 5.37 9.50
C LYS A 16 -2.04 4.97 8.21
N TYR A 17 -1.57 5.42 7.04
CA TYR A 17 -2.27 5.25 5.77
C TYR A 17 -1.44 4.45 4.76
N PHE A 18 -2.14 3.59 4.02
CA PHE A 18 -1.59 2.73 2.97
C PHE A 18 -2.41 2.90 1.69
N ALA A 19 -1.78 2.73 0.53
CA ALA A 19 -2.43 2.89 -0.77
C ALA A 19 -1.88 1.90 -1.81
N GLY A 20 -2.69 1.63 -2.84
CA GLY A 20 -2.35 0.79 -3.97
C GLY A 20 -3.30 1.01 -5.15
N GLY A 21 -3.01 0.36 -6.28
CA GLY A 21 -3.81 0.49 -7.51
C GLY A 21 -3.67 1.86 -8.16
N ASP A 22 -4.74 2.30 -8.81
CA ASP A 22 -4.76 3.48 -9.68
C ASP A 22 -4.45 4.77 -8.93
N ALA A 23 -4.78 4.83 -7.63
CA ALA A 23 -4.41 5.93 -6.75
C ALA A 23 -2.89 6.14 -6.64
N VAL A 24 -2.09 5.11 -6.97
CA VAL A 24 -0.63 5.12 -6.88
C VAL A 24 0.03 5.06 -8.26
N ASN A 25 -0.48 4.25 -9.19
CA ASN A 25 0.15 4.01 -10.49
C ASN A 25 -0.52 4.74 -11.67
N GLY A 26 -1.68 5.37 -11.46
CA GLY A 26 -2.36 6.17 -12.47
C GLY A 26 -3.20 5.40 -13.49
N GLY A 27 -3.64 4.16 -13.18
CA GLY A 27 -4.53 3.41 -14.07
C GLY A 27 -3.78 2.40 -14.94
N ALA A 28 -3.12 1.43 -14.30
CA ALA A 28 -2.45 0.34 -15.00
C ALA A 28 -3.41 -0.84 -15.23
N THR A 29 -2.93 -2.08 -15.20
CA THR A 29 -3.79 -3.26 -15.34
C THR A 29 -4.49 -3.65 -14.03
N VAL A 30 -5.61 -4.37 -14.15
CA VAL A 30 -6.33 -4.93 -12.98
C VAL A 30 -5.43 -5.84 -12.13
N VAL A 31 -4.56 -6.65 -12.76
CA VAL A 31 -3.65 -7.54 -12.03
C VAL A 31 -2.62 -6.74 -11.21
N GLU A 32 -2.16 -5.60 -11.72
CA GLU A 32 -1.26 -4.70 -10.99
C GLU A 32 -1.97 -4.03 -9.82
N ALA A 33 -3.23 -3.62 -9.99
CA ALA A 33 -4.03 -3.07 -8.90
C ALA A 33 -4.23 -4.10 -7.77
N VAL A 34 -4.58 -5.35 -8.10
CA VAL A 34 -4.70 -6.45 -7.13
C VAL A 34 -3.36 -6.74 -6.45
N ARG A 35 -2.25 -6.76 -7.20
CA ARG A 35 -0.90 -6.95 -6.63
C ARG A 35 -0.55 -5.82 -5.66
N ALA A 36 -0.86 -4.58 -6.00
CA ALA A 36 -0.64 -3.42 -5.14
C ALA A 36 -1.50 -3.49 -3.86
N GLY A 37 -2.78 -3.89 -3.97
CA GLY A 37 -3.66 -4.10 -2.81
C GLY A 37 -3.13 -5.17 -1.86
N LYS A 38 -2.69 -6.32 -2.38
CA LYS A 38 -2.06 -7.39 -1.57
C LYS A 38 -0.82 -6.91 -0.84
N ARG A 39 -0.02 -6.03 -1.46
CA ARG A 39 1.17 -5.45 -0.83
C ARG A 39 0.80 -4.51 0.32
N ALA A 40 -0.15 -3.60 0.11
CA ALA A 40 -0.65 -2.69 1.14
C ALA A 40 -1.22 -3.46 2.33
N ALA A 41 -2.02 -4.51 2.08
CA ALA A 41 -2.57 -5.37 3.13
C ALA A 41 -1.48 -6.04 3.99
N ARG A 42 -0.42 -6.57 3.37
CA ARG A 42 0.73 -7.13 4.11
C ARG A 42 1.51 -6.05 4.88
N GLY A 43 1.54 -4.82 4.38
CA GLY A 43 2.09 -3.66 5.10
C GLY A 43 1.33 -3.38 6.39
N ILE A 44 0.01 -3.33 6.29
CA ILE A 44 -0.91 -3.16 7.44
C ILE A 44 -0.73 -4.30 8.43
N GLU A 45 -0.75 -5.56 7.97
CA GLU A 45 -0.58 -6.73 8.83
C GLU A 45 0.72 -6.65 9.65
N ARG A 46 1.85 -6.31 9.00
CA ARG A 46 3.14 -6.19 9.71
C ARG A 46 3.12 -5.11 10.78
N GLN A 47 2.50 -3.96 10.49
CA GLN A 47 2.38 -2.86 11.45
C GLN A 47 1.50 -3.26 12.65
N LEU A 48 0.35 -3.88 12.40
CA LEU A 48 -0.51 -4.35 13.48
C LEU A 48 0.17 -5.42 14.34
N ARG A 49 0.97 -6.31 13.74
CA ARG A 49 1.75 -7.30 14.49
C ARG A 49 2.90 -6.68 15.30
N SER A 50 3.49 -5.58 14.85
CA SER A 50 4.52 -4.87 15.63
C SER A 50 3.94 -4.06 16.79
N ASP A 51 2.73 -3.53 16.61
CA ASP A 51 2.07 -2.67 17.60
C ASP A 51 1.50 -3.47 18.80
N VAL A 52 1.38 -4.79 18.68
CA VAL A 52 0.92 -5.71 19.75
C VAL A 52 2.09 -6.22 20.63
N ARG A 53 3.23 -5.53 20.64
CA ARG A 53 4.38 -5.85 21.50
C ARG A 53 4.62 -4.80 22.57
#